data_AF-A0A7K3HCI0-F1
#
_entry.id   AF-A0A7K3HCI0-F1
#
_cell.length_a   1.000
_cell.length_b   1.000
_cell.length_c   1.000
_cell.angle_alpha   90.00
_cell.angle_beta   90.00
_cell.angle_gamma   90.00
#
_symmetry.space_group_name_H-M   'P 1'
#
loop_
_entity.id
_entity.type
_entity.pdbx_description
1 polymer ?
#
loop_
_entity_poly.entity_id
_entity_poly.type
_entity_poly.pdbx_seq_one_letter_code
_entity_poly.pdbx_strand_id
1 'polypeptide(L)'
;GWRATRWRAVDPGAGAVFRVVWVDAGPERTGRLVLVAHHLSVDGVSWRILAPDLRAAYEAAEAGRKPGLEPVATSFRQWAGLLAAQAAQPARTAELASWTALLDGVRPPRGIGAPDPVRDTAA
;
A
#
# COMPACT_ATOMS: atom_id res chain seq x y z
N GLY A 1 -11.89 -29.12 7.81
CA GLY A 1 -10.81 -28.71 6.90
C GLY A 1 -11.27 -27.48 6.15
N TRP A 2 -10.53 -26.38 6.23
CA TRP A 2 -10.80 -25.15 5.49
C TRP A 2 -10.61 -25.43 4.00
N ARG A 3 -11.63 -25.20 3.15
CA ARG A 3 -11.50 -25.34 1.70
C ARG A 3 -10.93 -24.02 1.16
N ALA A 4 -9.67 -24.04 0.75
CA ALA A 4 -9.04 -22.88 0.12
C ALA A 4 -9.41 -22.83 -1.36
N THR A 5 -10.14 -21.81 -1.77
CA THR A 5 -10.23 -21.41 -3.18
C THR A 5 -8.84 -20.94 -3.63
N ARG A 6 -8.31 -21.56 -4.68
CA ARG A 6 -6.97 -21.39 -5.28
C ARG A 6 -6.38 -19.98 -5.07
N TRP A 7 -5.28 -19.88 -4.30
CA TRP A 7 -4.53 -18.64 -4.14
C TRP A 7 -3.89 -18.27 -5.49
N ARG A 8 -4.19 -17.07 -5.97
CA ARG A 8 -3.33 -16.35 -6.92
C ARG A 8 -2.89 -15.08 -6.20
N ALA A 9 -1.59 -14.83 -6.26
CA ALA A 9 -0.95 -13.69 -5.64
C ALA A 9 -1.46 -12.37 -6.25
N VAL A 10 -1.30 -11.28 -5.51
CA VAL A 10 -1.29 -9.94 -6.10
C VAL A 10 -0.22 -9.86 -7.19
N ASP A 11 -0.53 -9.19 -8.28
CA ASP A 11 0.38 -8.98 -9.42
C ASP A 11 0.39 -7.48 -9.76
N PRO A 12 1.35 -6.72 -9.20
CA PRO A 12 1.47 -5.29 -9.48
C PRO A 12 1.71 -4.97 -10.95
N GLY A 13 2.43 -5.84 -11.68
CA GLY A 13 2.69 -5.66 -13.10
C GLY A 13 1.42 -5.71 -13.94
N ALA A 14 0.44 -6.49 -13.50
CA ALA A 14 -0.90 -6.56 -14.09
C ALA A 14 -1.92 -5.59 -13.43
N GLY A 15 -1.50 -4.74 -12.48
CA GLY A 15 -2.38 -3.82 -11.74
C GLY A 15 -3.25 -4.50 -10.67
N ALA A 16 -3.07 -5.80 -10.41
CA ALA A 16 -3.81 -6.55 -9.40
C ALA A 16 -3.17 -6.41 -8.01
N VAL A 17 -3.35 -5.24 -7.39
CA VAL A 17 -2.67 -4.88 -6.12
C VAL A 17 -3.47 -5.16 -4.85
N PHE A 18 -4.75 -5.51 -4.94
CA PHE A 18 -5.60 -5.79 -3.78
C PHE A 18 -6.51 -7.01 -4.03
N ARG A 19 -6.75 -7.79 -2.99
CA ARG A 19 -7.61 -8.98 -3.05
C ARG A 19 -8.31 -9.22 -1.71
N VAL A 20 -9.54 -9.68 -1.80
CA VAL A 20 -10.39 -10.08 -0.67
C VAL A 20 -10.77 -11.54 -0.84
N VAL A 21 -10.60 -12.34 0.22
CA VAL A 21 -10.94 -13.77 0.22
C VAL A 21 -11.82 -14.07 1.42
N TRP A 22 -13.01 -14.61 1.17
CA TRP A 22 -13.82 -15.22 2.24
C TRP A 22 -13.37 -16.67 2.45
N VAL A 23 -13.01 -16.98 3.69
CA VAL A 23 -12.64 -18.31 4.13
C VAL A 23 -13.78 -18.85 4.98
N ASP A 24 -14.60 -19.70 4.37
CA ASP A 24 -15.73 -20.34 5.02
C ASP A 24 -15.26 -21.39 6.04
N ALA A 25 -15.78 -21.29 7.26
CA ALA A 25 -15.50 -22.21 8.36
C ALA A 25 -16.56 -23.32 8.51
N GLY A 26 -17.60 -23.32 7.67
CA GLY A 26 -18.81 -24.14 7.81
C GLY A 26 -19.90 -23.43 8.61
N PRO A 27 -21.14 -23.98 8.62
CA PRO A 27 -22.32 -23.28 9.12
C PRO A 27 -22.28 -22.94 10.62
N GLU A 28 -21.59 -23.77 11.42
CA GLU A 28 -21.52 -23.64 12.88
C GLU A 28 -20.41 -22.70 13.37
N ARG A 29 -19.64 -22.09 12.46
CA ARG A 29 -18.46 -21.28 12.82
C ARG A 29 -18.39 -20.00 12.01
N THR A 30 -18.01 -18.91 12.67
CA THR A 30 -17.69 -17.67 11.97
C THR A 30 -16.52 -17.89 11.02
N GLY A 31 -16.71 -17.59 9.74
CA GLY A 31 -15.65 -17.57 8.74
C GLY A 31 -14.62 -16.47 8.99
N ARG A 32 -13.70 -16.29 8.04
CA ARG A 32 -12.68 -15.25 8.08
C ARG A 32 -12.64 -14.51 6.76
N LEU A 33 -12.57 -13.18 6.82
CA LEU A 33 -12.25 -12.35 5.68
C LEU A 33 -10.75 -12.08 5.68
N VAL A 34 -10.06 -12.49 4.62
CA VAL A 34 -8.63 -12.23 4.44
C VAL A 34 -8.48 -11.13 3.40
N LEU A 35 -7.83 -10.03 3.79
CA LEU A 35 -7.46 -8.92 2.93
C LEU A 35 -5.98 -9.06 2.59
N VAL A 36 -5.65 -9.04 1.31
CA VAL A 36 -4.28 -9.08 0.81
C VAL A 36 -4.06 -7.87 -0.06
N ALA A 37 -3.05 -7.08 0.27
CA ALA A 37 -2.68 -5.89 -0.47
C ALA A 37 -1.19 -5.91 -0.76
N HIS A 38 -0.80 -5.53 -1.96
CA HIS A 38 0.60 -5.29 -2.28
C HIS A 38 1.06 -3.99 -1.61
N HIS A 39 2.26 -3.96 -1.04
CA HIS A 39 2.77 -2.81 -0.29
C HIS A 39 2.96 -1.53 -1.15
N LEU A 40 2.88 -1.66 -2.47
CA LEU A 40 2.86 -0.51 -3.39
C LEU A 40 1.55 0.29 -3.32
N SER A 41 0.45 -0.31 -2.87
CA SER A 41 -0.86 0.35 -2.79
C SER A 41 -1.28 0.69 -1.36
N VAL A 42 -0.60 0.16 -0.35
CA VAL A 42 -0.90 0.39 1.08
C VAL A 42 0.37 0.39 1.91
N ASP A 43 0.31 1.03 3.08
CA ASP A 43 1.32 0.95 4.12
C ASP A 43 0.69 0.59 5.48
N GLY A 44 1.52 0.58 6.54
CA GLY A 44 1.04 0.32 7.90
C GLY A 44 0.01 1.34 8.41
N VAL A 45 0.06 2.59 7.93
CA VAL A 45 -0.88 3.65 8.32
C VAL A 45 -2.23 3.45 7.62
N SER A 46 -2.20 3.03 6.35
CA SER A 46 -3.36 2.79 5.49
C SER A 46 -4.36 1.82 6.13
N TRP A 47 -3.89 0.80 6.85
CA TRP A 47 -4.76 -0.16 7.52
C TRP A 47 -5.61 0.43 8.65
N ARG A 48 -5.15 1.53 9.27
CA ARG A 48 -5.91 2.26 10.29
C ARG A 48 -7.11 3.01 9.70
N ILE A 49 -7.14 3.18 8.38
CA ILE A 49 -8.26 3.78 7.63
C ILE A 49 -9.13 2.67 7.03
N LEU A 50 -8.52 1.73 6.30
CA LEU A 50 -9.25 0.70 5.56
C LEU A 50 -10.08 -0.23 6.47
N ALA A 51 -9.57 -0.61 7.65
CA ALA A 51 -10.29 -1.54 8.52
C ALA A 51 -11.53 -0.91 9.18
N PRO A 52 -11.47 0.31 9.75
CA PRO A 52 -12.67 1.02 10.20
C PRO A 52 -13.66 1.31 9.06
N ASP A 53 -13.19 1.76 7.90
CA ASP A 53 -14.07 2.07 6.75
C ASP A 53 -14.80 0.83 6.25
N LEU A 54 -14.11 -0.31 6.17
CA LEU A 54 -14.74 -1.58 5.80
C LEU A 54 -15.81 -2.00 6.79
N ARG A 55 -15.57 -1.82 8.09
CA ARG A 55 -16.56 -2.10 9.14
C ARG A 55 -17.78 -1.19 9.00
N ALA A 56 -17.57 0.12 8.88
CA ALA A 56 -18.65 1.08 8.73
C ALA A 56 -19.47 0.81 7.45
N ALA A 57 -18.81 0.46 6.35
CA ALA A 57 -19.48 0.08 5.11
C ALA A 57 -20.29 -1.21 5.25
N TYR A 58 -19.75 -2.20 5.96
CA TYR A 58 -20.46 -3.45 6.25
C TYR A 58 -21.71 -3.21 7.11
N GLU A 59 -21.59 -2.47 8.21
CA GLU A 59 -22.71 -2.15 9.12
C GLU A 59 -23.80 -1.33 8.42
N ALA A 60 -23.42 -0.40 7.54
CA ALA A 60 -24.38 0.33 6.71
C ALA A 60 -25.11 -0.61 5.74
N ALA A 61 -24.37 -1.47 5.03
CA ALA A 61 -24.94 -2.41 4.07
C ALA A 61 -25.88 -3.43 4.72
N GLU A 62 -25.50 -3.97 5.88
CA GLU A 62 -26.33 -4.92 6.66
C GLU A 62 -27.66 -4.30 7.08
N ALA A 63 -27.63 -3.01 7.42
CA ALA A 63 -28.83 -2.26 7.76
C ALA A 63 -29.55 -1.61 6.55
N GLY A 64 -29.22 -2.00 5.32
CA GLY A 64 -29.87 -1.52 4.09
C GLY A 64 -29.60 -0.05 3.74
N ARG A 65 -28.53 0.55 4.29
CA ARG A 65 -28.13 1.94 4.04
C ARG A 65 -26.91 2.00 3.13
N LYS A 66 -26.73 3.15 2.47
CA LYS A 66 -25.49 3.46 1.75
C LYS A 66 -24.38 3.79 2.76
N PRO A 67 -23.16 3.26 2.61
CA PRO A 67 -22.01 3.67 3.42
C PRO A 67 -21.74 5.17 3.31
N GLY A 68 -21.64 5.85 4.46
CA GLY A 68 -21.25 7.25 4.57
C GLY A 68 -19.80 7.36 5.04
N LEU A 69 -18.85 7.10 4.14
CA LEU A 69 -17.42 7.24 4.43
C LEU A 69 -16.98 8.70 4.27
N GLU A 70 -15.94 9.09 4.99
CA GLU A 70 -15.35 10.42 4.85
C GLU A 70 -14.87 10.66 3.41
N PRO A 71 -15.11 11.85 2.83
CA PRO A 71 -14.65 12.17 1.49
C PRO A 71 -13.11 12.10 1.37
N VAL A 72 -12.62 11.53 0.26
CA VAL A 72 -11.19 11.52 -0.05
C VAL A 72 -10.80 12.88 -0.62
N ALA A 73 -10.13 13.71 0.19
CA ALA A 73 -9.74 15.07 -0.20
C ALA A 73 -8.61 15.11 -1.25
N THR A 74 -7.65 14.17 -1.19
CA THR A 74 -6.51 14.11 -2.13
C THR A 74 -6.35 12.70 -2.64
N SER A 75 -6.50 12.52 -3.96
CA SER A 75 -6.22 11.23 -4.59
C SER A 75 -4.72 10.93 -4.58
N PHE A 76 -4.34 9.64 -4.55
CA PHE A 76 -2.94 9.25 -4.65
C PHE A 76 -2.28 9.77 -5.94
N ARG A 77 -3.03 9.82 -7.05
CA ARG A 77 -2.55 10.41 -8.32
C ARG A 77 -2.16 11.88 -8.15
N GLN A 78 -3.03 12.67 -7.51
CA GLN A 78 -2.76 14.08 -7.27
C GLN A 78 -1.56 14.25 -6.33
N TRP A 79 -1.53 13.48 -5.24
CA TRP A 79 -0.40 13.49 -4.31
C TRP A 79 0.93 13.15 -5.00
N ALA A 80 0.95 12.12 -5.85
CA ALA A 80 2.16 11.71 -6.60
C ALA A 80 2.63 12.82 -7.56
N GLY A 81 1.71 13.49 -8.25
CA GLY A 81 2.05 14.64 -9.11
C GLY A 81 2.62 15.82 -8.31
N LEU A 82 2.05 16.12 -7.14
CA LEU A 82 2.56 17.14 -6.24
C LEU A 82 3.94 16.77 -5.69
N LEU A 83 4.17 15.51 -5.34
CA LEU A 83 5.45 15.02 -4.86
C LEU A 83 6.54 15.15 -5.95
N ALA A 84 6.24 14.79 -7.19
CA ALA A 84 7.17 14.96 -8.31
C ALA A 84 7.53 16.44 -8.54
N ALA A 85 6.54 17.32 -8.53
CA ALA A 85 6.76 18.77 -8.65
C ALA A 85 7.59 19.32 -7.47
N GLN A 86 7.35 18.81 -6.26
CA GLN A 86 8.11 19.18 -5.06
C GLN A 86 9.56 18.71 -5.15
N ALA A 87 9.81 17.49 -5.63
CA ALA A 87 11.16 16.92 -5.76
C ALA A 87 12.07 17.73 -6.69
N ALA A 88 11.49 18.39 -7.70
CA ALA A 88 12.24 19.25 -8.63
C ALA A 88 12.54 20.66 -8.08
N GLN A 89 12.03 21.03 -6.91
CA GLN A 89 12.25 22.37 -6.35
C GLN A 89 13.74 22.58 -5.99
N PRO A 90 14.32 23.77 -6.26
CA PRO A 90 15.72 24.06 -5.93
C PRO A 90 16.07 23.81 -4.46
N ALA A 91 15.14 24.07 -3.54
CA ALA A 91 15.32 23.78 -2.13
C ALA A 91 15.47 22.28 -1.84
N ARG A 92 14.77 21.41 -2.57
CA ARG A 92 14.86 19.94 -2.42
C ARG A 92 16.11 19.39 -3.07
N THR A 93 16.47 19.85 -4.26
CA THR A 93 17.70 19.40 -4.92
C THR A 93 18.96 19.84 -4.17
N ALA A 94 18.94 20.99 -3.50
CA ALA A 94 20.02 21.45 -2.62
C ALA A 94 20.25 20.53 -1.40
N GLU A 95 19.26 19.73 -0.98
CA GLU A 95 19.42 18.78 0.14
C GLU A 95 20.37 17.62 -0.21
N LEU A 96 20.67 17.38 -1.49
CA LEU A 96 21.54 16.30 -1.94
C LEU A 96 22.92 16.34 -1.26
N ALA A 97 23.50 17.53 -1.11
CA ALA A 97 24.79 17.69 -0.45
C ALA A 97 24.74 17.23 1.02
N SER A 98 23.68 17.60 1.74
CA SER A 98 23.45 17.22 3.13
C SER A 98 23.23 15.72 3.29
N TRP A 99 22.39 15.11 2.44
CA TRP A 99 22.17 13.66 2.46
C TRP A 99 23.43 12.87 2.12
N THR A 100 24.23 13.35 1.17
CA THR A 100 25.51 12.73 0.80
C THR A 100 26.50 12.79 1.96
N ALA A 101 26.63 13.95 2.61
CA ALA A 101 27.51 14.10 3.77
C ALA A 101 27.06 13.23 4.95
N LEU A 102 25.75 13.08 5.18
CA LEU A 102 25.20 12.24 6.24
C LEU A 102 25.49 10.74 6.02
N LEU A 103 25.52 10.32 4.75
CA LEU A 103 25.78 8.93 4.37
C LEU A 103 27.27 8.63 4.18
N ASP A 104 28.15 9.62 4.29
CA ASP A 104 29.59 9.40 4.14
C ASP A 104 30.11 8.43 5.22
N GLY A 105 30.88 7.44 4.79
CA GLY A 105 31.37 6.35 5.64
C GLY A 105 30.31 5.34 6.11
N VAL A 106 29.02 5.52 5.82
CA VAL A 106 27.97 4.53 6.13
C VAL A 106 28.10 3.35 5.18
N ARG A 107 28.36 2.16 5.72
CA ARG A 107 28.36 0.94 4.92
C ARG A 107 26.92 0.47 4.68
N PRO A 108 26.55 0.08 3.44
CA PRO A 108 25.25 -0.49 3.20
C PRO A 108 25.05 -1.75 4.05
N PRO A 109 23.80 -2.05 4.46
CA PRO A 109 23.47 -3.29 5.14
C PRO A 109 24.00 -4.50 4.37
N ARG A 110 24.50 -5.50 5.09
CA ARG A 110 24.97 -6.74 4.47
C ARG A 110 23.86 -7.36 3.62
N GLY A 111 24.16 -7.67 2.36
CA GLY A 111 23.21 -8.28 1.41
C GLY A 111 22.56 -7.30 0.44
N ILE A 112 22.76 -5.99 0.60
CA ILE A 112 22.41 -4.98 -0.41
C ILE A 112 23.70 -4.60 -1.15
N GLY A 113 23.81 -5.03 -2.41
CA GLY A 113 24.94 -4.69 -3.28
C GLY A 113 24.95 -3.21 -3.66
N ALA A 114 25.99 -2.78 -4.37
CA ALA A 114 25.94 -1.48 -5.04
C ALA A 114 24.74 -1.44 -6.02
N PRO A 115 24.08 -0.27 -6.19
CA PRO A 115 22.97 -0.14 -7.15
C PRO A 115 23.41 -0.54 -8.56
N ASP A 116 22.57 -1.29 -9.26
CA ASP A 116 22.75 -1.61 -10.67
C ASP A 116 22.25 -0.42 -11.52
N PRO A 117 23.12 0.32 -12.22
CA PRO A 117 22.72 1.52 -12.95
C PRO A 117 21.77 1.24 -14.13
N VAL A 118 21.59 -0.01 -14.53
CA VAL A 118 20.64 -0.41 -15.58
C VAL A 118 19.27 -0.78 -15.00
N ARG A 119 19.21 -1.27 -13.75
CA ARG A 119 17.98 -1.74 -13.11
C ARG A 119 17.43 -0.79 -12.05
N ASP A 120 18.32 -0.12 -11.31
CA ASP A 120 18.03 0.74 -10.16
C ASP A 120 18.06 2.22 -10.57
N THR A 121 17.39 2.54 -11.67
CA THR A 121 17.23 3.92 -12.14
C THR A 121 16.01 4.56 -11.49
N ALA A 122 16.14 5.83 -11.08
CA ALA A 122 14.98 6.63 -10.69
C ALA A 122 14.06 6.80 -11.91
N ALA A 123 12.86 6.22 -11.84
CA ALA A 123 11.78 6.44 -12.81
C ALA A 123 11.10 7.79 -12.58
#